data_AF-A0A497MAD2-F1
#
_entry.id   AF-A0A497MAD2-F1
#
_cell.length_a   1.000
_cell.length_b   1.000
_cell.length_c   1.000
_cell.angle_alpha   90.00
_cell.angle_beta   90.00
_cell.angle_gamma   90.00
#
_symmetry.space_group_name_H-M   'P 1'
#
loop_
_entity.id
_entity.type
_entity.pdbx_description
1 polymer ?
#
loop_
_entity_poly.entity_id
_entity_poly.type
_entity_poly.pdbx_seq_one_letter_code
_entity_poly.pdbx_strand_id
1 'polypeptide(L)'
;MVKTIVGIDPGITTAIAVLDLKGAPLHIESRRDWSYGEVLQRLMEIGEVVLIASDVRPAPTFVSRIATELNAKLFTPRKVLSVSEKRKIAKEYCEKHALQLKSEHELDALSAALRAFGYFKRKFERIEAYARRHDLRFLADEVKARVLKGRTIKMALQSVTGETSKETIKRRVRVHESLNELKSRIEELNEQLQDCRKRHRALVEINIKLRKKVESLERRNAELEAKLREFKEKHKADIEKEREFYILLETLKMQRNRMNTDLSNIEEYEKSLKLIERIKSFKTKGELMLVKKVDTFTKEGIERAVAQQNIGEEDIVMLSSTSGGGASTAKMLVDLGIKVVIARGNISHTALDVFFSSGVPVIPSDKVELEWVNGLPYIKKKDLDRAVREWKLEEKERALRRLIELLREYREQRFELS
;
A
#
# COMPACT_ATOMS: atom_id res chain seq x y z
N MET A 1 25.06 -43.31 1.06
CA MET A 1 24.39 -42.01 0.86
C MET A 1 25.20 -40.93 1.55
N VAL A 2 25.20 -39.71 1.03
CA VAL A 2 25.87 -38.57 1.68
C VAL A 2 25.04 -38.17 2.90
N LYS A 3 25.70 -37.93 4.04
CA LYS A 3 25.04 -37.46 5.26
C LYS A 3 24.94 -35.94 5.25
N THR A 4 23.78 -35.42 5.61
CA THR A 4 23.45 -34.01 5.38
C THR A 4 22.97 -33.27 6.63
N ILE A 5 23.22 -31.96 6.62
CA ILE A 5 22.72 -30.97 7.58
C ILE A 5 21.71 -30.11 6.82
N VAL A 6 20.50 -30.01 7.34
CA VAL A 6 19.39 -29.33 6.66
C VAL A 6 18.93 -28.15 7.49
N GLY A 7 18.85 -26.97 6.90
CA GLY A 7 18.11 -25.83 7.46
C GLY A 7 16.73 -25.74 6.81
N ILE A 8 15.69 -25.50 7.61
CA ILE A 8 14.31 -25.39 7.14
C ILE A 8 13.71 -24.07 7.63
N ASP A 9 13.22 -23.26 6.70
CA ASP A 9 12.39 -22.08 6.97
C ASP A 9 10.94 -22.40 6.59
N PRO A 10 10.04 -22.65 7.55
CA PRO A 10 8.65 -23.01 7.28
C PRO A 10 7.76 -21.76 7.12
N GLY A 11 6.83 -21.81 6.17
CA GLY A 11 5.86 -20.74 5.95
C GLY A 11 5.01 -20.98 4.71
N ILE A 12 4.34 -19.93 4.22
CA ILE A 12 3.64 -19.96 2.91
C ILE A 12 4.62 -20.32 1.80
N THR A 13 5.82 -19.76 1.88
CA THR A 13 6.98 -20.22 1.11
C THR A 13 7.86 -21.02 2.06
N THR A 14 8.03 -22.31 1.81
CA THR A 14 8.95 -23.13 2.58
C THR A 14 10.27 -23.20 1.82
N ALA A 15 11.38 -23.03 2.54
CA ALA A 15 12.72 -23.14 1.98
C ALA A 15 13.54 -24.20 2.72
N ILE A 16 14.36 -24.92 1.96
CA ILE A 16 15.33 -25.86 2.48
C ILE A 16 16.74 -25.49 2.00
N ALA A 17 17.71 -25.65 2.88
CA ALA A 17 19.12 -25.55 2.54
C ALA A 17 19.86 -26.79 3.07
N VAL A 18 20.48 -27.54 2.17
CA VAL A 18 21.11 -28.83 2.45
C VAL A 18 22.62 -28.69 2.28
N LEU A 19 23.35 -28.99 3.34
CA LEU A 19 24.81 -28.98 3.40
C LEU A 19 25.33 -30.39 3.70
N ASP A 20 26.55 -30.71 3.29
CA ASP A 20 27.23 -31.93 3.74
C ASP A 20 27.84 -31.76 5.15
N LEU A 21 28.41 -32.83 5.72
CA LEU A 21 29.11 -32.80 7.01
C LEU A 21 30.46 -32.06 7.01
N LYS A 22 30.86 -31.47 5.87
CA LYS A 22 32.04 -30.61 5.69
C LYS A 22 31.65 -29.14 5.51
N GLY A 23 30.35 -28.85 5.39
CA GLY A 23 29.81 -27.51 5.19
C GLY A 23 29.77 -27.07 3.73
N ALA A 24 29.90 -27.99 2.76
CA ALA A 24 29.70 -27.69 1.35
C ALA A 24 28.20 -27.72 0.99
N PRO A 25 27.73 -26.84 0.08
CA PRO A 25 26.33 -26.77 -0.29
C PRO A 25 25.99 -27.91 -1.26
N LEU A 26 24.92 -28.65 -0.97
CA LEU A 26 24.42 -29.71 -1.85
C LEU A 26 23.19 -29.24 -2.64
N HIS A 27 22.26 -28.58 -1.95
CA HIS A 27 21.01 -28.12 -2.57
C HIS A 27 20.38 -26.97 -1.78
N ILE A 28 19.83 -25.97 -2.45
CA ILE A 28 19.08 -24.87 -1.84
C ILE A 28 17.88 -24.58 -2.72
N GLU A 29 16.69 -24.58 -2.14
CA GLU A 29 15.44 -24.43 -2.89
C GLU A 29 14.33 -23.87 -2.01
N SER A 30 13.50 -23.01 -2.59
CA SER A 30 12.26 -22.51 -1.99
C SER A 30 11.07 -22.73 -2.91
N ARG A 31 9.91 -23.07 -2.32
CA ARG A 31 8.67 -23.29 -3.04
C ARG A 31 7.47 -22.80 -2.22
N ARG A 32 6.52 -22.16 -2.90
CA ARG A 32 5.22 -21.79 -2.32
C ARG A 32 4.35 -23.03 -2.16
N ASP A 33 3.61 -23.09 -1.06
CA ASP A 33 2.69 -24.18 -0.72
C ASP A 33 3.34 -25.56 -0.76
N TRP A 34 4.61 -25.64 -0.36
CA TRP A 34 5.36 -26.89 -0.35
C TRP A 34 4.84 -27.80 0.76
N SER A 35 4.25 -28.94 0.38
CA SER A 35 3.64 -29.83 1.35
C SER A 35 4.68 -30.57 2.20
N TYR A 36 4.29 -30.98 3.41
CA TYR A 36 5.14 -31.74 4.33
C TYR A 36 5.73 -33.02 3.69
N GLY A 37 4.92 -33.76 2.93
CA GLY A 37 5.34 -34.99 2.26
C GLY A 37 6.35 -34.74 1.14
N GLU A 38 6.12 -33.71 0.33
CA GLU A 38 7.06 -33.35 -0.75
C GLU A 38 8.41 -32.87 -0.19
N VAL A 39 8.42 -32.11 0.91
CA VAL A 39 9.67 -31.69 1.57
C VAL A 39 10.44 -32.91 2.07
N LEU A 40 9.76 -33.85 2.74
CA LEU A 40 10.40 -35.09 3.21
C LEU A 40 11.00 -35.89 2.07
N GLN A 41 10.23 -36.11 1.01
CA GLN A 41 10.70 -36.84 -0.17
C GLN A 41 11.93 -36.15 -0.78
N ARG A 42 11.88 -34.82 -0.94
CA ARG A 42 13.01 -34.06 -1.49
C ARG A 42 14.28 -34.19 -0.66
N LEU A 43 14.15 -34.16 0.66
CA LEU A 43 15.29 -34.32 1.56
C LEU A 43 15.89 -35.72 1.48
N MET A 44 15.05 -36.76 1.40
CA MET A 44 15.49 -38.15 1.25
C MET A 44 16.18 -38.41 -0.10
N GLU A 45 15.76 -37.73 -1.17
CA GLU A 45 16.42 -37.81 -2.50
C GLU A 45 17.86 -37.28 -2.47
N ILE A 46 18.13 -36.23 -1.68
CA ILE A 46 19.44 -35.57 -1.64
C ILE A 46 20.43 -36.36 -0.78
N GLY A 47 19.99 -36.91 0.36
CA GLY A 47 20.86 -37.71 1.23
C GLY A 47 20.26 -38.09 2.58
N GLU A 48 21.09 -38.71 3.41
CA GLU A 48 20.71 -39.13 4.76
C GLU A 48 20.77 -37.92 5.72
N VAL A 49 19.61 -37.39 6.09
CA VAL A 49 19.51 -36.24 6.99
C VAL A 49 19.86 -36.64 8.42
N VAL A 50 20.96 -36.11 8.96
CA VAL A 50 21.40 -36.41 10.33
C VAL A 50 21.19 -35.26 11.32
N LEU A 51 21.02 -34.05 10.80
CA LEU A 51 20.84 -32.83 11.58
C LEU A 51 19.86 -31.90 10.87
N ILE A 52 18.81 -31.46 11.57
CA ILE A 52 17.85 -30.46 11.09
C ILE A 52 17.94 -29.22 11.96
N ALA A 53 18.04 -28.06 11.32
CA ALA A 53 18.20 -26.77 11.95
C ALA A 53 17.00 -25.87 11.68
N SER A 54 16.54 -25.20 12.73
CA SER A 54 15.57 -24.11 12.66
C SER A 54 16.24 -22.82 13.13
N ASP A 55 15.78 -21.69 12.61
CA ASP A 55 16.28 -20.35 12.93
C ASP A 55 15.70 -19.77 14.22
N VAL A 56 14.58 -20.31 14.72
CA VAL A 56 13.87 -19.87 15.92
C VAL A 56 13.91 -20.90 17.06
N ARG A 57 13.60 -20.45 18.28
CA ARG A 57 13.44 -21.30 19.46
C ARG A 57 12.17 -20.91 20.21
N PRO A 58 11.25 -21.86 20.51
CA PRO A 58 11.28 -23.28 20.12
C PRO A 58 11.15 -23.49 18.60
N ALA A 59 11.58 -24.65 18.10
CA ALA A 59 11.44 -24.97 16.68
C ALA A 59 9.95 -25.04 16.29
N PRO A 60 9.57 -24.60 15.08
CA PRO A 60 8.21 -24.76 14.57
C PRO A 60 7.80 -26.23 14.49
N THR A 61 6.51 -26.51 14.63
CA THR A 61 5.95 -27.87 14.60
C THR A 61 6.26 -28.61 13.30
N PHE A 62 6.30 -27.90 12.18
CA PHE A 62 6.69 -28.44 10.88
C PHE A 62 8.12 -29.02 10.92
N VAL A 63 9.08 -28.25 11.42
CA VAL A 63 10.50 -28.65 11.47
C VAL A 63 10.72 -29.76 12.50
N SER A 64 10.06 -29.70 13.65
CA SER A 64 10.18 -30.75 14.67
C SER A 64 9.62 -32.08 14.19
N ARG A 65 8.49 -32.08 13.48
CA ARG A 65 7.91 -33.28 12.86
C ARG A 65 8.85 -33.90 11.84
N ILE A 66 9.40 -33.10 10.92
CA ILE A 66 10.39 -33.60 9.93
C ILE A 66 11.59 -34.21 10.63
N ALA A 67 12.11 -33.58 11.70
CA ALA A 67 13.25 -34.11 12.44
C ALA A 67 12.95 -35.46 13.12
N THR A 68 11.75 -35.62 13.67
CA THR A 68 11.29 -36.89 14.24
C THR A 68 11.15 -37.97 13.17
N GLU A 69 10.51 -37.65 12.04
CA GLU A 69 10.28 -38.59 10.94
C GLU A 69 11.59 -39.11 10.33
N LEU A 70 12.56 -38.20 10.13
CA LEU A 70 13.88 -38.53 9.59
C LEU A 70 14.85 -39.08 10.65
N ASN A 71 14.43 -39.24 11.90
CA ASN A 71 15.27 -39.63 13.03
C ASN A 71 16.57 -38.79 13.13
N ALA A 72 16.44 -37.50 12.81
CA ALA A 72 17.51 -36.54 12.74
C ALA A 72 17.59 -35.71 14.03
N LYS A 73 18.79 -35.26 14.39
CA LYS A 73 18.93 -34.38 15.55
C LYS A 73 18.34 -33.01 15.22
N LEU A 74 17.40 -32.52 16.02
CA LEU A 74 16.91 -31.15 15.93
C LEU A 74 17.88 -30.17 16.61
N PHE A 75 18.26 -29.12 15.90
CA PHE A 75 19.08 -28.00 16.38
C PHE A 75 18.26 -26.71 16.35
N THR A 76 18.20 -26.06 17.51
CA THR A 76 17.64 -24.71 17.66
C THR A 76 18.68 -23.80 18.29
N PRO A 77 18.75 -22.52 17.91
CA PRO A 77 19.73 -21.62 18.45
C PRO A 77 19.50 -21.27 19.92
N ARG A 78 20.58 -21.00 20.66
CA ARG A 78 20.49 -20.52 22.05
C ARG A 78 19.96 -19.08 22.15
N LYS A 79 20.31 -18.24 21.17
CA LYS A 79 19.88 -16.84 21.02
C LYS A 79 19.43 -16.65 19.57
N VAL A 80 18.23 -16.12 19.32
CA VAL A 80 17.78 -15.81 17.95
C VAL A 80 18.70 -14.70 17.40
N LEU A 81 19.23 -14.89 16.18
CA LEU A 81 20.12 -13.88 15.55
C LEU A 81 19.28 -12.72 15.05
N SER A 82 19.87 -11.53 14.98
CA SER A 82 19.26 -10.43 14.24
C SER A 82 19.23 -10.75 12.74
N VAL A 83 18.31 -10.09 12.02
CA VAL A 83 18.23 -10.20 10.55
C VAL A 83 19.56 -9.81 9.89
N SER A 84 20.27 -8.82 10.44
CA SER A 84 21.58 -8.39 9.95
C SER A 84 22.67 -9.46 10.11
N GLU A 85 22.69 -10.19 11.22
CA GLU A 85 23.64 -11.28 11.46
C GLU A 85 23.39 -12.47 10.53
N LYS A 86 22.11 -12.85 10.33
CA LYS A 86 21.73 -13.91 9.39
C LYS A 86 22.18 -13.58 7.96
N ARG A 87 21.87 -12.36 7.51
CA ARG A 87 22.28 -11.86 6.18
C ARG A 87 23.79 -11.87 6.01
N LYS A 88 24.56 -11.45 7.02
CA LYS A 88 26.02 -11.45 6.95
C LYS A 88 26.59 -12.86 6.74
N ILE A 89 26.18 -13.83 7.56
CA ILE A 89 26.69 -15.21 7.50
C ILE A 89 26.33 -15.87 6.16
N ALA A 90 25.09 -15.71 5.71
CA ALA A 90 24.64 -16.27 4.44
C ALA A 90 25.34 -15.62 3.25
N LYS A 91 25.54 -14.29 3.27
CA LYS A 91 26.21 -13.57 2.18
C LYS A 91 27.69 -13.94 2.06
N GLU A 92 28.43 -13.97 3.17
CA GLU A 92 29.83 -14.43 3.19
C GLU A 92 29.97 -15.85 2.62
N TYR A 93 29.01 -16.72 2.92
CA TYR A 93 28.98 -18.08 2.38
C TYR A 93 28.66 -18.12 0.89
N CYS A 94 27.68 -17.32 0.43
CA CYS A 94 27.32 -17.25 -0.99
C CYS A 94 28.46 -16.71 -1.84
N GLU A 95 29.18 -15.69 -1.37
CA GLU A 95 30.37 -15.15 -2.03
C GLU A 95 31.46 -16.21 -2.16
N LYS A 96 31.70 -16.99 -1.10
CA LYS A 96 32.72 -18.04 -1.09
C LYS A 96 32.41 -19.21 -2.02
N HIS A 97 31.13 -19.56 -2.16
CA HIS A 97 30.67 -20.72 -2.94
C HIS A 97 30.04 -20.34 -4.30
N ALA A 98 30.12 -19.07 -4.70
CA ALA A 98 29.51 -18.53 -5.91
C ALA A 98 28.02 -18.90 -6.07
N LEU A 99 27.27 -18.89 -4.97
CA LEU A 99 25.85 -19.25 -4.95
C LEU A 99 24.97 -18.02 -5.19
N GLN A 100 23.92 -18.20 -5.99
CA GLN A 100 22.86 -17.20 -6.17
C GLN A 100 21.59 -17.69 -5.48
N LEU A 101 21.17 -16.98 -4.43
CA LEU A 101 19.90 -17.21 -3.74
C LEU A 101 18.78 -16.47 -4.47
N LYS A 102 17.63 -17.13 -4.62
CA LYS A 102 16.46 -16.60 -5.34
C LYS A 102 15.47 -15.90 -4.40
N SER A 103 15.51 -16.20 -3.11
CA SER A 103 14.52 -15.77 -2.13
C SER A 103 15.14 -15.45 -0.77
N GLU A 104 14.53 -14.52 -0.02
CA GLU A 104 14.91 -14.23 1.37
C GLU A 104 14.70 -15.47 2.28
N HIS A 105 13.73 -16.33 1.96
CA HIS A 105 13.50 -17.59 2.68
C HIS A 105 14.65 -18.59 2.53
N GLU A 106 15.28 -18.64 1.36
CA GLU A 106 16.47 -19.48 1.12
C GLU A 106 17.66 -18.98 1.95
N LEU A 107 17.77 -17.66 2.13
CA LEU A 107 18.77 -17.05 2.99
C LEU A 107 18.55 -17.45 4.45
N ASP A 108 17.31 -17.42 4.92
CA ASP A 108 16.97 -17.83 6.28
C ASP A 108 17.27 -19.32 6.52
N ALA A 109 16.83 -20.20 5.60
CA ALA A 109 17.12 -21.63 5.66
C ALA A 109 18.62 -21.91 5.65
N LEU A 110 19.38 -21.26 4.76
CA LEU A 110 20.84 -21.39 4.69
C LEU A 110 21.52 -20.90 5.97
N SER A 111 21.08 -19.77 6.51
CA SER A 111 21.63 -19.23 7.77
C SER A 111 21.45 -20.21 8.93
N ALA A 112 20.30 -20.90 9.00
CA ALA A 112 20.02 -21.91 10.01
C ALA A 112 20.95 -23.12 9.87
N ALA A 113 21.13 -23.63 8.64
CA ALA A 113 22.03 -24.75 8.34
C ALA A 113 23.49 -24.42 8.69
N LEU A 114 23.98 -23.24 8.27
CA LEU A 114 25.35 -22.78 8.53
C LEU A 114 25.62 -22.60 10.01
N ARG A 115 24.62 -22.11 10.76
CA ARG A 115 24.74 -21.95 12.21
C ARG A 115 24.83 -23.29 12.93
N ALA A 116 24.03 -24.27 12.51
CA ALA A 116 24.11 -25.62 13.03
C ALA A 116 25.49 -26.23 12.73
N PHE A 117 25.98 -26.10 11.50
CA PHE A 117 27.33 -26.53 11.13
C PHE A 117 28.40 -25.84 11.98
N GLY A 118 28.33 -24.51 12.15
CA GLY A 118 29.28 -23.75 12.97
C GLY A 118 29.33 -24.20 14.44
N TYR A 119 28.19 -24.61 15.00
CA TYR A 119 28.12 -25.16 16.36
C TYR A 119 28.85 -26.50 16.50
N PHE A 120 28.75 -27.37 15.49
CA PHE A 120 29.38 -28.69 15.49
C PHE A 120 30.77 -28.74 14.85
N LYS A 121 31.19 -27.69 14.15
CA LYS A 121 32.45 -27.60 13.39
C LYS A 121 33.67 -28.09 14.18
N ARG A 122 33.90 -27.55 15.38
CA ARG A 122 35.03 -27.96 16.24
C ARG A 122 34.99 -29.44 16.61
N LYS A 123 33.80 -30.02 16.81
CA LYS A 123 33.64 -31.44 17.12
C LYS A 123 33.92 -32.29 15.88
N PHE A 124 33.42 -31.88 14.71
CA PHE A 124 33.66 -32.56 13.45
C PHE A 124 35.14 -32.54 13.05
N GLU A 125 35.82 -31.40 13.19
CA GLU A 125 37.26 -31.26 12.95
C GLU A 125 38.07 -32.19 13.87
N ARG A 126 37.69 -32.32 15.14
CA ARG A 126 38.34 -33.25 16.07
C ARG A 126 38.17 -34.72 15.65
N ILE A 127 36.98 -35.07 15.15
CA ILE A 127 36.69 -36.43 14.64
C ILE A 127 37.49 -36.67 13.36
N GLU A 128 37.54 -35.72 12.43
CA GLU A 128 38.33 -35.84 11.21
C GLU A 128 39.83 -35.96 11.48
N ALA A 129 40.39 -35.13 12.37
CA ALA A 129 41.80 -35.20 12.74
C ALA A 129 42.16 -36.53 13.41
N TYR A 130 41.22 -37.13 14.15
CA TYR A 130 41.39 -38.48 14.69
C TYR A 130 41.30 -39.54 13.59
N ALA A 131 40.28 -39.47 12.72
CA ALA A 131 40.11 -40.41 11.62
C ALA A 131 41.28 -40.40 10.62
N ARG A 132 41.84 -39.23 10.32
CA ARG A 132 43.03 -39.10 9.45
C ARG A 132 44.28 -39.74 10.05
N ARG A 133 44.47 -39.67 11.38
CA ARG A 133 45.61 -40.27 12.08
C ARG A 133 45.55 -41.79 12.14
N HIS A 134 44.35 -42.37 12.05
CA HIS A 134 44.11 -43.81 12.15
C HIS A 134 43.68 -44.45 10.83
N ASP A 135 43.78 -43.72 9.71
CA ASP A 135 43.35 -44.13 8.36
C ASP A 135 41.87 -44.56 8.21
N LEU A 136 41.01 -44.13 9.13
CA LEU A 136 39.57 -44.43 9.15
C LEU A 136 38.74 -43.35 8.46
N ARG A 137 39.23 -42.79 7.34
CA ARG A 137 38.59 -41.64 6.67
C ARG A 137 37.15 -41.93 6.24
N PHE A 138 36.89 -43.16 5.78
CA PHE A 138 35.56 -43.62 5.35
C PHE A 138 34.55 -43.71 6.51
N LEU A 139 35.01 -43.82 7.76
CA LEU A 139 34.16 -43.89 8.95
C LEU A 139 33.89 -42.54 9.59
N ALA A 140 34.57 -41.47 9.16
CA ALA A 140 34.47 -40.15 9.79
C ALA A 140 33.02 -39.64 9.79
N ASP A 141 32.30 -39.78 8.68
CA ASP A 141 30.93 -39.30 8.56
C ASP A 141 29.93 -40.15 9.38
N GLU A 142 30.16 -41.45 9.50
CA GLU A 142 29.39 -42.35 10.37
C GLU A 142 29.58 -42.00 11.86
N VAL A 143 30.82 -41.74 12.26
CA VAL A 143 31.16 -41.32 13.63
C VAL A 143 30.55 -39.95 13.93
N LYS A 144 30.61 -39.00 13.00
CA LYS A 144 29.95 -37.68 13.16
C LYS A 144 28.45 -37.82 13.37
N ALA A 145 27.76 -38.67 12.59
CA ALA A 145 26.32 -38.92 12.76
C ALA A 145 25.98 -39.51 14.13
N ARG A 146 26.76 -40.48 14.61
CA ARG A 146 26.56 -41.10 15.93
C ARG A 146 26.82 -40.11 17.08
N VAL A 147 27.77 -39.20 16.90
CA VAL A 147 28.03 -38.11 17.86
C VAL A 147 26.87 -37.09 17.89
N LEU A 148 26.25 -36.79 16.74
CA LEU A 148 25.05 -35.95 16.69
C LEU A 148 23.86 -36.58 17.43
N LYS A 149 23.74 -37.91 17.40
CA LYS A 149 22.74 -38.68 18.18
C LYS A 149 23.05 -38.78 19.69
N GLY A 150 24.10 -38.13 20.17
CA GLY A 150 24.41 -38.00 21.60
C GLY A 150 25.42 -39.01 22.16
N ARG A 151 26.05 -39.84 21.31
CA ARG A 151 27.13 -40.73 21.75
C ARG A 151 28.42 -39.94 21.96
N THR A 152 29.22 -40.36 22.95
CA THR A 152 30.57 -39.81 23.12
C THR A 152 31.46 -40.23 21.95
N ILE A 153 32.49 -39.46 21.63
CA ILE A 153 33.41 -39.80 20.53
C ILE A 153 34.03 -41.19 20.75
N LYS A 154 34.37 -41.55 22.00
CA LYS A 154 34.92 -42.86 22.35
C LYS A 154 33.95 -44.00 22.06
N MET A 155 32.68 -43.86 22.46
CA MET A 155 31.65 -44.88 22.19
C MET A 155 31.27 -44.95 20.70
N ALA A 156 31.23 -43.82 20.02
CA ALA A 156 30.97 -43.78 18.58
C ALA A 156 32.07 -44.54 17.82
N LEU A 157 33.34 -44.31 18.15
CA LEU A 157 34.46 -45.05 17.58
C LEU A 157 34.38 -46.55 17.89
N GLN A 158 34.16 -46.94 19.14
CA GLN A 158 34.03 -48.36 19.54
C GLN A 158 32.88 -49.07 18.84
N SER A 159 31.75 -48.38 18.62
CA SER A 159 30.62 -48.97 17.91
C SER A 159 30.92 -49.23 16.45
N VAL A 160 31.71 -48.36 15.81
CA VAL A 160 32.04 -48.49 14.38
C VAL A 160 33.19 -49.48 14.17
N THR A 161 34.15 -49.56 15.10
CA THR A 161 35.23 -50.57 15.04
C THR A 161 34.82 -51.94 15.58
N GLY A 162 33.77 -52.01 16.40
CA GLY A 162 33.26 -53.22 17.05
C GLY A 162 32.17 -53.96 16.26
N GLU A 163 31.65 -53.38 15.19
CA GLU A 163 30.67 -54.02 14.30
C GLU A 163 31.29 -55.13 13.41
N THR A 164 32.61 -55.35 13.45
CA THR A 164 33.33 -56.42 12.73
C THR A 164 33.69 -57.67 13.54
N SER A 165 33.39 -57.75 14.84
CA SER A 165 33.64 -58.98 15.62
C SER A 165 32.38 -59.44 16.35
N LYS A 166 31.63 -60.33 15.69
CA LYS A 166 30.60 -61.15 16.30
C LYS A 166 31.13 -61.79 17.60
N GLU A 167 30.32 -61.67 18.63
CA GLU A 167 30.53 -62.18 19.97
C GLU A 167 30.96 -63.66 19.97
N THR A 168 32.14 -63.93 20.53
CA THR A 168 32.45 -65.24 21.11
C THR A 168 32.41 -65.09 22.63
N ILE A 169 31.30 -65.55 23.22
CA ILE A 169 31.15 -65.70 24.66
C ILE A 169 32.13 -66.79 25.10
N LYS A 170 33.30 -66.41 25.61
CA LYS A 170 34.18 -67.31 26.37
C LYS A 170 33.53 -67.57 27.74
N ARG A 171 32.95 -68.76 27.92
CA ARG A 171 32.70 -69.36 29.24
C ARG A 171 34.03 -69.37 30.02
N ARG A 172 34.13 -68.58 31.09
CA ARG A 172 35.21 -68.73 32.08
C ARG A 172 34.98 -70.01 32.87
N VAL A 173 35.99 -70.87 32.91
CA VAL A 173 36.12 -71.99 33.84
C VAL A 173 36.12 -71.42 35.27
N ARG A 174 35.25 -71.93 36.15
CA ARG A 174 35.25 -71.57 37.57
C ARG A 174 36.43 -72.27 38.24
N VAL A 175 37.42 -71.49 38.67
CA VAL A 175 38.38 -71.92 39.69
C VAL A 175 37.61 -72.05 41.00
N HIS A 176 37.80 -73.14 41.74
CA HIS A 176 37.20 -73.31 43.07
C HIS A 176 37.79 -72.24 44.01
N GLU A 177 37.00 -71.21 44.31
CA GLU A 177 37.28 -70.25 45.38
C GLU A 177 37.22 -70.99 46.73
N SER A 178 38.08 -70.60 47.67
CA SER A 178 38.06 -71.19 49.01
C SER A 178 36.78 -70.79 49.76
N LEU A 179 36.28 -71.66 50.64
CA LEU A 179 35.03 -71.44 51.41
C LEU A 179 35.02 -70.12 52.21
N ASN A 180 36.20 -69.61 52.60
CA ASN A 180 36.33 -68.34 53.33
C ASN A 180 36.25 -67.12 52.39
N GLU A 181 36.82 -67.19 51.20
CA GLU A 181 36.69 -66.13 50.18
C GLU A 181 35.24 -65.99 49.71
N LEU A 182 34.54 -67.13 49.55
CA LEU A 182 33.11 -67.15 49.23
C LEU A 182 32.25 -66.52 50.34
N LYS A 183 32.54 -66.79 51.62
CA LYS A 183 31.82 -66.16 52.75
C LYS A 183 32.02 -64.65 52.80
N SER A 184 33.27 -64.19 52.70
CA SER A 184 33.58 -62.75 52.66
C SER A 184 32.93 -62.06 51.45
N ARG A 185 32.92 -62.73 50.29
CA ARG A 185 32.25 -62.22 49.09
C ARG A 185 30.73 -62.14 49.24
N ILE A 186 30.11 -63.11 49.92
CA ILE A 186 28.67 -63.10 50.22
C ILE A 186 28.31 -61.95 51.18
N GLU A 187 29.14 -61.68 52.20
CA GLU A 187 28.96 -60.55 53.11
C GLU A 187 29.06 -59.21 52.38
N GLU A 188 30.09 -59.05 51.54
CA GLU A 188 30.29 -57.85 50.73
C GLU A 188 29.12 -57.62 49.73
N LEU A 189 28.64 -58.69 49.10
CA LEU A 189 27.45 -58.64 48.23
C LEU A 189 26.17 -58.30 49.00
N ASN A 190 26.00 -58.81 50.23
CA ASN A 190 24.84 -58.51 51.08
C ASN A 190 24.85 -57.04 51.52
N GLU A 191 26.02 -56.49 51.83
CA GLU A 191 26.18 -55.08 52.19
C GLU A 191 25.88 -54.17 50.97
N GLN A 192 26.39 -54.52 49.78
CA GLN A 192 26.03 -53.86 48.52
C GLN A 192 24.53 -53.95 48.21
N LEU A 193 23.90 -55.09 48.47
CA LEU A 193 22.45 -55.27 48.30
C LEU A 193 21.64 -54.39 49.27
N GLN A 194 22.07 -54.28 50.53
CA GLN A 194 21.43 -53.38 51.49
C GLN A 194 21.54 -51.91 51.06
N ASP A 195 22.73 -51.48 50.65
CA ASP A 195 22.94 -50.11 50.19
C ASP A 195 22.15 -49.81 48.90
N CYS A 196 22.13 -50.76 47.95
CA CYS A 196 21.29 -50.66 46.76
C CYS A 196 19.80 -50.54 47.11
N ARG A 197 19.30 -51.33 48.08
CA ARG A 197 17.91 -51.24 48.57
C ARG A 197 17.60 -49.90 49.24
N LYS A 198 18.55 -49.32 49.99
CA LYS A 198 18.40 -47.99 50.60
C LYS A 198 18.31 -46.89 49.53
N ARG A 199 19.22 -46.92 48.55
CA ARG A 199 19.21 -45.99 47.40
C ARG A 199 17.93 -46.11 46.58
N HIS A 200 17.47 -47.34 46.33
CA HIS A 200 16.22 -47.58 45.62
C HIS A 200 15.02 -46.96 46.35
N ARG A 201 14.91 -47.14 47.68
CA ARG A 201 13.85 -46.51 48.48
C ARG A 201 13.90 -44.98 48.40
N ALA A 202 15.08 -44.37 48.55
CA ALA A 202 15.25 -42.92 48.43
C ALA A 202 14.86 -42.41 47.03
N LEU A 203 15.26 -43.13 45.97
CA LEU A 203 14.88 -42.79 44.59
C LEU A 203 13.36 -42.88 44.37
N VAL A 204 12.70 -43.88 44.93
CA VAL A 204 11.23 -44.02 44.85
C VAL A 204 10.53 -42.84 45.54
N GLU A 205 10.97 -42.45 46.75
CA GLU A 205 10.41 -41.28 47.44
C GLU A 205 10.60 -39.98 46.66
N ILE A 206 11.78 -39.77 46.08
CA ILE A 206 12.05 -38.61 45.21
C ILE A 206 11.15 -38.65 43.99
N ASN A 207 10.96 -39.82 43.36
CA ASN A 207 10.09 -39.96 42.19
C ASN A 207 8.64 -39.60 42.53
N ILE A 208 8.14 -40.04 43.69
CA ILE A 208 6.79 -39.68 44.18
C ILE A 208 6.68 -38.16 44.39
N LYS A 209 7.66 -37.53 45.02
CA LYS A 209 7.68 -36.07 45.23
C LYS A 209 7.72 -35.30 43.91
N LEU A 210 8.55 -35.75 42.96
CA LEU A 210 8.65 -35.16 41.62
C LEU A 210 7.35 -35.31 40.85
N ARG A 211 6.69 -36.47 40.89
CA ARG A 211 5.39 -36.68 40.25
C ARG A 211 4.32 -35.74 40.80
N LYS A 212 4.22 -35.60 42.12
CA LYS A 212 3.30 -34.63 42.75
C LYS A 212 3.62 -33.18 42.33
N LYS A 213 4.90 -32.85 42.19
CA LYS A 213 5.32 -31.51 41.75
C LYS A 213 4.94 -31.26 40.29
N VAL A 214 5.16 -32.23 39.41
CA VAL A 214 4.75 -32.18 38.01
C VAL A 214 3.24 -31.96 37.91
N GLU A 215 2.44 -32.75 38.62
CA GLU A 215 0.98 -32.61 38.63
C GLU A 215 0.54 -31.22 39.12
N SER A 216 1.18 -30.68 40.17
CA SER A 216 0.88 -29.33 40.66
C SER A 216 1.24 -28.23 39.64
N LEU A 217 2.33 -28.42 38.91
CA LEU A 217 2.78 -27.48 37.88
C LEU A 217 1.87 -27.54 36.66
N GLU A 218 1.46 -28.74 36.25
CA GLU A 218 0.51 -28.95 35.14
C GLU A 218 -0.84 -28.30 35.43
N ARG A 219 -1.39 -28.47 36.64
CA ARG A 219 -2.62 -27.78 37.06
C ARG A 219 -2.47 -26.26 37.00
N ARG A 220 -1.38 -25.73 37.54
CA ARG A 220 -1.11 -24.29 37.53
C ARG A 220 -0.90 -23.75 36.12
N ASN A 221 -0.30 -24.54 35.23
CA ASN A 221 -0.13 -24.18 33.84
C ASN A 221 -1.48 -24.14 33.12
N ALA A 222 -2.36 -25.13 33.36
CA ALA A 222 -3.71 -25.14 32.81
C ALA A 222 -4.55 -23.94 33.29
N GLU A 223 -4.45 -23.56 34.56
CA GLU A 223 -5.09 -22.34 35.10
C GLU A 223 -4.56 -21.06 34.45
N LEU A 224 -3.24 -20.94 34.29
CA LEU A 224 -2.62 -19.79 33.65
C LEU A 224 -3.00 -19.69 32.17
N GLU A 225 -3.05 -20.82 31.46
CA GLU A 225 -3.51 -20.87 30.08
C GLU A 225 -4.98 -20.48 29.95
N ALA A 226 -5.84 -20.90 30.87
CA ALA A 226 -7.24 -20.49 30.90
C ALA A 226 -7.38 -18.98 31.11
N LYS A 227 -6.66 -18.41 32.08
CA LYS A 227 -6.62 -16.95 32.31
C LYS A 227 -6.08 -16.19 31.11
N LEU A 228 -5.06 -16.74 30.44
CA LEU A 228 -4.49 -16.13 29.24
C LEU A 228 -5.49 -16.13 28.08
N ARG A 229 -6.28 -17.20 27.92
CA ARG A 229 -7.36 -17.25 26.93
C ARG A 229 -8.43 -16.19 27.21
N GLU A 230 -8.91 -16.12 28.45
CA GLU A 230 -9.91 -15.13 28.87
C GLU A 230 -9.41 -13.69 28.64
N PHE A 231 -8.15 -13.41 29.00
CA PHE A 231 -7.55 -12.10 28.79
C PHE A 231 -7.39 -11.75 27.30
N LYS A 232 -7.02 -12.73 26.46
CA LYS A 232 -6.96 -12.55 25.01
C LYS A 232 -8.32 -12.27 24.39
N GLU A 233 -9.35 -12.97 24.83
CA GLU A 233 -10.73 -12.76 24.36
C GLU A 233 -11.23 -11.37 24.74
N LYS A 234 -11.02 -10.95 26.00
CA LYS A 234 -11.34 -9.59 26.45
C LYS A 234 -10.61 -8.52 25.63
N HIS A 235 -9.30 -8.66 25.48
CA HIS A 235 -8.53 -7.72 24.66
C HIS A 235 -8.97 -7.68 23.20
N LYS A 236 -9.33 -8.82 22.61
CA LYS A 236 -9.83 -8.87 21.24
C LYS A 236 -11.14 -8.09 21.12
N ALA A 237 -12.07 -8.28 22.06
CA ALA A 237 -13.33 -7.55 22.10
C ALA A 237 -13.12 -6.04 22.29
N ASP A 238 -12.15 -5.64 23.12
CA ASP A 238 -11.83 -4.23 23.33
C ASP A 238 -11.21 -3.59 22.07
N ILE A 239 -10.32 -4.30 21.37
CA ILE A 239 -9.75 -3.85 20.09
C ILE A 239 -10.84 -3.72 19.02
N GLU A 240 -11.80 -4.65 18.97
CA GLU A 240 -12.94 -4.57 18.05
C GLU A 240 -13.81 -3.34 18.34
N LYS A 241 -14.11 -3.08 19.62
CA LYS A 241 -14.84 -1.85 20.03
C LYS A 241 -14.09 -0.57 19.69
N GLU A 242 -12.78 -0.51 19.92
CA GLU A 242 -11.96 0.66 19.57
C GLU A 242 -11.97 0.91 18.05
N ARG A 243 -11.91 -0.15 17.25
CA ARG A 243 -12.02 -0.05 15.78
C ARG A 243 -13.39 0.46 15.35
N GLU A 244 -14.45 -0.09 15.91
CA GLU A 244 -15.82 0.36 15.63
C GLU A 244 -16.00 1.83 16.02
N PHE A 245 -15.50 2.24 17.19
CA PHE A 245 -15.52 3.62 17.64
C PHE A 245 -14.76 4.54 16.68
N TYR A 246 -13.59 4.13 16.21
CA TYR A 246 -12.81 4.91 15.25
C TYR A 246 -13.54 5.08 13.91
N ILE A 247 -14.13 4.00 13.38
CA ILE A 247 -14.93 4.05 12.14
C ILE A 247 -16.14 4.98 12.31
N LEU A 248 -16.82 4.90 13.46
CA LEU A 248 -17.95 5.76 13.77
C LEU A 248 -17.52 7.23 13.84
N LEU A 249 -16.38 7.52 14.48
CA LEU A 249 -15.84 8.87 14.59
C LEU A 249 -15.49 9.46 13.23
N GLU A 250 -14.83 8.71 12.35
CA GLU A 250 -14.52 9.15 10.99
C GLU A 250 -15.79 9.38 10.17
N THR A 251 -16.78 8.48 10.30
CA THR A 251 -18.08 8.65 9.62
C THR A 251 -18.78 9.92 10.07
N LEU A 252 -18.79 10.20 11.39
CA LEU A 252 -19.36 11.43 11.95
C LEU A 252 -18.65 12.68 11.45
N LYS A 253 -17.30 12.66 11.34
CA LYS A 253 -16.55 13.78 10.76
C LYS A 253 -16.91 14.01 9.30
N MET A 254 -16.97 12.95 8.49
CA MET A 254 -17.36 13.06 7.08
C MET A 254 -18.77 13.61 6.92
N GLN A 255 -19.73 13.11 7.70
CA GLN A 255 -21.10 13.60 7.70
C GLN A 255 -21.17 15.08 8.12
N ARG A 256 -20.43 15.48 9.16
CA ARG A 256 -20.36 16.88 9.59
C ARG A 256 -19.78 17.79 8.50
N ASN A 257 -18.72 17.35 7.83
CA ASN A 257 -18.14 18.11 6.73
C ASN A 257 -19.11 18.26 5.56
N ARG A 258 -19.83 17.19 5.18
CA ARG A 258 -20.88 17.25 4.16
C ARG A 258 -22.00 18.21 4.55
N MET A 259 -22.44 18.15 5.81
CA MET A 259 -23.48 19.06 6.29
C MET A 259 -23.04 20.53 6.22
N ASN A 260 -21.77 20.82 6.55
CA ASN A 260 -21.23 22.17 6.43
C ASN A 260 -21.13 22.65 4.96
N THR A 261 -20.75 21.76 4.03
CA THR A 261 -20.74 22.11 2.60
C THR A 261 -22.15 22.33 2.07
N ASP A 262 -23.11 21.50 2.47
CA ASP A 262 -24.50 21.64 2.06
C ASP A 262 -25.11 22.95 2.60
N LEU A 263 -24.82 23.31 3.86
CA LEU A 263 -25.21 24.60 4.44
C LEU A 263 -24.63 25.78 3.65
N SER A 264 -23.34 25.71 3.28
CA SER A 264 -22.70 26.76 2.47
C SER A 264 -23.36 26.91 1.10
N ASN A 265 -23.68 25.79 0.45
CA ASN A 265 -24.38 25.77 -0.83
C ASN A 265 -25.79 26.37 -0.71
N ILE A 266 -26.52 26.05 0.37
CA ILE A 266 -27.84 26.62 0.64
C ILE A 266 -27.75 28.15 0.75
N GLU A 267 -26.76 28.67 1.49
CA GLU A 267 -26.56 30.13 1.60
C GLU A 267 -26.27 30.80 0.26
N GLU A 268 -25.49 30.15 -0.62
CA GLU A 268 -25.22 30.65 -1.98
C GLU A 268 -26.47 30.63 -2.86
N TYR A 269 -27.27 29.56 -2.78
CA TYR A 269 -28.54 29.47 -3.51
C TYR A 269 -29.55 30.51 -3.01
N GLU A 270 -29.64 30.76 -1.71
CA GLU A 270 -30.49 31.83 -1.16
C GLU A 270 -30.08 33.22 -1.65
N LYS A 271 -28.78 33.51 -1.69
CA LYS A 271 -28.26 34.78 -2.26
C LYS A 271 -28.64 34.92 -3.73
N SER A 272 -28.50 33.84 -4.49
CA SER A 272 -28.84 33.79 -5.91
C SER A 272 -30.34 34.00 -6.16
N LEU A 273 -31.20 33.37 -5.36
CA LEU A 273 -32.65 33.54 -5.42
C LEU A 273 -33.06 34.98 -5.13
N LYS A 274 -32.51 35.61 -4.08
CA LYS A 274 -32.77 37.03 -3.76
C LYS A 274 -32.40 37.96 -4.90
N LEU A 275 -31.31 37.68 -5.62
CA LEU A 275 -30.90 38.47 -6.79
C LEU A 275 -31.92 38.33 -7.93
N ILE A 276 -32.35 37.10 -8.22
CA ILE A 276 -33.36 36.82 -9.25
C ILE A 276 -34.69 37.51 -8.92
N GLU A 277 -35.13 37.47 -7.67
CA GLU A 277 -36.35 38.15 -7.22
C GLU A 277 -36.27 39.67 -7.40
N ARG A 278 -35.13 40.29 -7.03
CA ARG A 278 -34.91 41.72 -7.25
C ARG A 278 -35.07 42.06 -8.73
N ILE A 279 -34.45 41.32 -9.63
CA ILE A 279 -34.50 41.58 -11.08
C ILE A 279 -35.89 41.35 -11.63
N LYS A 280 -36.58 40.28 -11.23
CA LYS A 280 -37.99 40.07 -11.58
C LYS A 280 -38.82 41.28 -11.17
N SER A 281 -38.63 41.80 -9.95
CA SER A 281 -39.36 42.97 -9.47
C SER A 281 -39.07 44.23 -10.31
N PHE A 282 -37.82 44.46 -10.69
CA PHE A 282 -37.45 45.59 -11.55
C PHE A 282 -37.93 45.46 -12.99
N LYS A 283 -37.97 44.23 -13.52
CA LYS A 283 -38.54 43.93 -14.84
C LYS A 283 -40.05 44.21 -14.84
N THR A 284 -40.78 43.76 -13.82
CA THR A 284 -42.23 44.01 -13.69
C THR A 284 -42.55 45.49 -13.51
N LYS A 285 -41.68 46.25 -12.85
CA LYS A 285 -41.81 47.72 -12.70
C LYS A 285 -41.38 48.50 -13.94
N GLY A 286 -40.82 47.86 -14.97
CA GLY A 286 -40.33 48.51 -16.18
C GLY A 286 -39.11 49.40 -15.97
N GLU A 287 -38.35 49.20 -14.88
CA GLU A 287 -37.19 50.01 -14.51
C GLU A 287 -35.87 49.46 -15.10
N LEU A 288 -35.81 48.15 -15.35
CA LEU A 288 -34.67 47.45 -15.96
C LEU A 288 -35.10 46.76 -17.26
N MET A 289 -34.39 47.06 -18.34
CA MET A 289 -34.62 46.50 -19.68
C MET A 289 -33.53 45.47 -20.00
N LEU A 290 -33.92 44.35 -20.62
CA LEU A 290 -32.97 43.34 -21.09
C LEU A 290 -32.28 43.84 -22.37
N VAL A 291 -30.97 43.69 -22.44
CA VAL A 291 -30.18 44.00 -23.63
C VAL A 291 -29.80 42.69 -24.33
N LYS A 292 -30.11 42.59 -25.62
CA LYS A 292 -29.82 41.42 -26.46
C LYS A 292 -28.39 41.52 -26.97
N LYS A 293 -27.58 40.48 -26.77
CA LYS A 293 -26.17 40.52 -27.12
C LYS A 293 -25.94 39.93 -28.52
N VAL A 294 -25.26 40.67 -29.38
CA VAL A 294 -24.74 40.19 -30.66
C VAL A 294 -23.22 40.18 -30.58
N ASP A 295 -22.60 39.00 -30.73
CA ASP A 295 -21.16 38.85 -30.54
C ASP A 295 -20.33 39.52 -31.65
N THR A 296 -20.80 39.42 -32.90
CA THR A 296 -20.11 39.96 -34.09
C THR A 296 -21.11 40.67 -35.00
N PHE A 297 -20.78 41.88 -35.44
CA PHE A 297 -21.63 42.69 -36.32
C PHE A 297 -21.53 42.22 -37.80
N THR A 298 -21.79 40.94 -38.04
CA THR A 298 -21.84 40.30 -39.36
C THR A 298 -23.23 39.73 -39.60
N LYS A 299 -23.57 39.40 -40.86
CA LYS A 299 -24.89 38.82 -41.18
C LYS A 299 -25.12 37.52 -40.40
N GLU A 300 -24.14 36.63 -40.38
CA GLU A 300 -24.18 35.36 -39.65
C GLU A 300 -24.25 35.58 -38.13
N GLY A 301 -23.55 36.61 -37.63
CA GLY A 301 -23.59 37.00 -36.22
C GLY A 301 -24.97 37.46 -35.77
N ILE A 302 -25.65 38.25 -36.60
CA ILE A 302 -27.01 38.73 -36.34
C ILE A 302 -28.00 37.56 -36.43
N GLU A 303 -27.95 36.73 -37.47
CA GLU A 303 -28.85 35.57 -37.62
C GLU A 303 -28.74 34.59 -36.44
N ARG A 304 -27.52 34.31 -35.97
CA ARG A 304 -27.32 33.49 -34.76
C ARG A 304 -27.95 34.12 -33.53
N ALA A 305 -27.78 35.42 -33.34
CA ALA A 305 -28.34 36.12 -32.20
C ALA A 305 -29.87 36.18 -32.24
N VAL A 306 -30.47 36.36 -33.44
CA VAL A 306 -31.91 36.27 -33.66
C VAL A 306 -32.42 34.88 -33.31
N ALA A 307 -31.77 33.82 -33.77
CA ALA A 307 -32.18 32.44 -33.48
C ALA A 307 -32.08 32.08 -31.99
N GLN A 308 -31.08 32.60 -31.27
CA GLN A 308 -30.84 32.26 -29.85
C GLN A 308 -31.63 33.13 -28.87
N GLN A 309 -31.84 34.41 -29.20
CA GLN A 309 -32.36 35.40 -28.27
C GLN A 309 -33.68 36.02 -28.73
N ASN A 310 -34.19 35.62 -29.90
CA ASN A 310 -35.46 36.05 -30.49
C ASN A 310 -35.56 37.58 -30.56
N ILE A 311 -34.55 38.21 -31.18
CA ILE A 311 -34.45 39.67 -31.34
C ILE A 311 -35.55 40.14 -32.28
N GLY A 312 -36.33 41.12 -31.86
CA GLY A 312 -37.42 41.69 -32.66
C GLY A 312 -37.66 43.17 -32.39
N GLU A 313 -38.90 43.60 -32.62
CA GLU A 313 -39.31 44.99 -32.50
C GLU A 313 -39.13 45.53 -31.06
N GLU A 314 -38.69 46.78 -30.95
CA GLU A 314 -38.44 47.50 -29.68
C GLU A 314 -37.31 46.95 -28.78
N ASP A 315 -36.56 45.94 -29.24
CA ASP A 315 -35.41 45.40 -28.50
C ASP A 315 -34.20 46.35 -28.50
N ILE A 316 -33.40 46.25 -27.44
CA ILE A 316 -32.11 46.95 -27.31
C ILE A 316 -31.00 45.95 -27.61
N VAL A 317 -30.15 46.26 -28.58
CA VAL A 317 -29.10 45.34 -29.04
C VAL A 317 -27.72 45.86 -28.66
N MET A 318 -26.88 45.02 -28.04
CA MET A 318 -25.48 45.31 -27.78
C MET A 318 -24.58 44.55 -28.76
N LEU A 319 -23.81 45.30 -29.56
CA LEU A 319 -22.76 44.77 -30.41
C LEU A 319 -21.47 44.65 -29.60
N SER A 320 -21.01 43.42 -29.36
CA SER A 320 -19.77 43.17 -28.61
C SER A 320 -18.51 43.41 -29.44
N SER A 321 -18.63 43.21 -30.76
CA SER A 321 -17.62 43.57 -31.75
C SER A 321 -18.32 44.24 -32.93
N THR A 322 -17.91 45.47 -33.24
CA THR A 322 -18.42 46.25 -34.38
C THR A 322 -17.69 45.91 -35.69
N SER A 323 -16.71 45.00 -35.67
CA SER A 323 -15.94 44.62 -36.85
C SER A 323 -16.74 43.75 -37.82
N GLY A 324 -16.58 44.04 -39.12
CA GLY A 324 -17.19 43.27 -40.21
C GLY A 324 -18.59 43.75 -40.64
N GLY A 325 -19.14 44.77 -40.00
CA GLY A 325 -20.45 45.31 -40.34
C GLY A 325 -20.42 46.62 -41.12
N GLY A 326 -21.40 46.77 -42.02
CA GLY A 326 -21.56 47.90 -42.91
C GLY A 326 -23.03 48.25 -43.11
N ALA A 327 -23.35 48.93 -44.21
CA ALA A 327 -24.71 49.38 -44.50
C ALA A 327 -25.74 48.23 -44.54
N SER A 328 -25.37 47.05 -45.06
CA SER A 328 -26.28 45.89 -45.20
C SER A 328 -26.64 45.26 -43.85
N THR A 329 -25.67 45.10 -42.94
CA THR A 329 -25.90 44.57 -41.59
C THR A 329 -26.63 45.57 -40.69
N ALA A 330 -26.37 46.87 -40.89
CA ALA A 330 -27.14 47.93 -40.23
C ALA A 330 -28.61 47.89 -40.66
N LYS A 331 -28.86 47.78 -41.97
CA LYS A 331 -30.21 47.65 -42.51
C LYS A 331 -30.93 46.42 -41.97
N MET A 332 -30.25 45.27 -41.87
CA MET A 332 -30.83 44.06 -41.30
C MET A 332 -31.33 44.25 -39.87
N LEU A 333 -30.58 44.98 -39.04
CA LEU A 333 -31.01 45.30 -37.68
C LEU A 333 -32.16 46.31 -37.66
N VAL A 334 -32.15 47.31 -38.54
CA VAL A 334 -33.26 48.27 -38.70
C VAL A 334 -34.55 47.58 -39.15
N ASP A 335 -34.46 46.67 -40.13
CA ASP A 335 -35.59 45.90 -40.67
C ASP A 335 -36.22 44.98 -39.59
N LEU A 336 -35.45 44.59 -38.57
CA LEU A 336 -35.96 43.87 -37.38
C LEU A 336 -36.71 44.78 -36.39
N GLY A 337 -36.70 46.10 -36.59
CA GLY A 337 -37.44 47.06 -35.76
C GLY A 337 -36.79 47.38 -34.42
N ILE A 338 -35.45 47.30 -34.32
CA ILE A 338 -34.75 47.54 -33.05
C ILE A 338 -34.87 48.98 -32.57
N LYS A 339 -34.88 49.18 -31.25
CA LYS A 339 -35.05 50.50 -30.63
C LYS A 339 -33.74 51.27 -30.51
N VAL A 340 -32.68 50.61 -30.06
CA VAL A 340 -31.38 51.22 -29.73
C VAL A 340 -30.26 50.21 -29.97
N VAL A 341 -29.14 50.68 -30.51
CA VAL A 341 -27.89 49.92 -30.62
C VAL A 341 -26.87 50.44 -29.61
N ILE A 342 -26.33 49.54 -28.79
CA ILE A 342 -25.18 49.80 -27.91
C ILE A 342 -23.94 49.18 -28.56
N ALA A 343 -22.94 49.99 -28.86
CA ALA A 343 -21.77 49.58 -29.63
C ALA A 343 -20.50 49.58 -28.79
N ARG A 344 -19.81 48.44 -28.73
CA ARG A 344 -18.46 48.35 -28.17
C ARG A 344 -17.43 48.49 -29.28
N GLY A 345 -16.90 49.71 -29.43
CA GLY A 345 -15.95 50.08 -30.49
C GLY A 345 -16.55 50.98 -31.57
N ASN A 346 -15.73 51.32 -32.57
CA ASN A 346 -16.15 52.22 -33.64
C ASN A 346 -16.96 51.47 -34.71
N ILE A 347 -18.11 52.03 -35.10
CA ILE A 347 -18.93 51.53 -36.20
C ILE A 347 -18.50 52.23 -37.50
N SER A 348 -18.54 51.50 -38.62
CA SER A 348 -18.29 52.06 -39.95
C SER A 348 -19.21 53.25 -40.25
N HIS A 349 -18.69 54.31 -40.88
CA HIS A 349 -19.47 55.50 -41.27
C HIS A 349 -20.71 55.12 -42.09
N THR A 350 -20.57 54.17 -43.02
CA THR A 350 -21.68 53.66 -43.84
C THR A 350 -22.80 53.00 -43.03
N ALA A 351 -22.46 52.32 -41.93
CA ALA A 351 -23.44 51.71 -41.03
C ALA A 351 -24.08 52.75 -40.11
N LEU A 352 -23.30 53.72 -39.63
CA LEU A 352 -23.81 54.84 -38.83
C LEU A 352 -24.83 55.68 -39.61
N ASP A 353 -24.57 55.97 -40.89
CA ASP A 353 -25.52 56.72 -41.72
C ASP A 353 -26.84 55.97 -41.90
N VAL A 354 -26.82 54.64 -42.07
CA VAL A 354 -28.04 53.82 -42.17
C VAL A 354 -28.86 53.86 -40.88
N PHE A 355 -28.21 53.72 -39.72
CA PHE A 355 -28.90 53.85 -38.42
C PHE A 355 -29.47 55.26 -38.22
N PHE A 356 -28.71 56.28 -38.60
CA PHE A 356 -29.10 57.68 -38.50
C PHE A 356 -30.30 58.01 -39.39
N SER A 357 -30.25 57.65 -40.68
CA SER A 357 -31.36 57.85 -41.61
C SER A 357 -32.63 57.10 -41.20
N SER A 358 -32.50 56.03 -40.44
CA SER A 358 -33.63 55.23 -39.93
C SER A 358 -34.06 55.63 -38.52
N GLY A 359 -33.42 56.65 -37.91
CA GLY A 359 -33.76 57.16 -36.58
C GLY A 359 -33.41 56.24 -35.41
N VAL A 360 -32.51 55.27 -35.61
CA VAL A 360 -32.08 54.32 -34.56
C VAL A 360 -30.84 54.89 -33.84
N PRO A 361 -30.92 55.18 -32.52
CA PRO A 361 -29.79 55.68 -31.76
C PRO A 361 -28.67 54.65 -31.63
N VAL A 362 -27.44 55.10 -31.88
CA VAL A 362 -26.22 54.32 -31.70
C VAL A 362 -25.42 54.91 -30.55
N ILE A 363 -25.33 54.16 -29.45
CA ILE A 363 -24.76 54.62 -28.19
C ILE A 363 -23.47 53.84 -27.91
N PRO A 364 -22.33 54.50 -27.68
CA PRO A 364 -21.12 53.81 -27.24
C PRO A 364 -21.34 53.10 -25.90
N SER A 365 -20.81 51.89 -25.75
CA SER A 365 -20.91 51.12 -24.50
C SER A 365 -20.41 51.88 -23.27
N ASP A 366 -19.45 52.78 -23.45
CA ASP A 366 -18.84 53.54 -22.36
C ASP A 366 -19.76 54.65 -21.79
N LYS A 367 -20.80 55.03 -22.54
CA LYS A 367 -21.77 56.04 -22.08
C LYS A 367 -22.89 55.45 -21.22
N VAL A 368 -22.98 54.13 -21.08
CA VAL A 368 -24.07 53.48 -20.33
C VAL A 368 -23.59 52.33 -19.45
N GLU A 369 -24.09 52.30 -18.22
CA GLU A 369 -23.82 51.21 -17.28
C GLU A 369 -24.71 50.00 -17.58
N LEU A 370 -24.06 48.85 -17.84
CA LEU A 370 -24.72 47.55 -18.03
C LEU A 370 -24.51 46.68 -16.79
N GLU A 371 -25.60 46.21 -16.19
CA GLU A 371 -25.58 45.26 -15.09
C GLU A 371 -25.67 43.83 -15.64
N TRP A 372 -24.67 42.99 -15.38
CA TRP A 372 -24.62 41.61 -15.85
C TRP A 372 -25.18 40.66 -14.81
N VAL A 373 -26.21 39.90 -15.17
CA VAL A 373 -26.78 38.87 -14.27
C VAL A 373 -27.02 37.58 -15.02
N ASN A 374 -26.48 36.48 -14.50
CA ASN A 374 -26.52 35.15 -15.12
C ASN A 374 -26.08 35.18 -16.61
N GLY A 375 -25.10 36.01 -16.93
CA GLY A 375 -24.57 36.17 -18.30
C GLY A 375 -25.40 37.04 -19.25
N LEU A 376 -26.50 37.64 -18.79
CA LEU A 376 -27.36 38.53 -19.58
C LEU A 376 -27.17 40.00 -19.15
N PRO A 377 -26.98 40.94 -20.10
CA PRO A 377 -26.83 42.35 -19.78
C PRO A 377 -28.19 43.05 -19.61
N TYR A 378 -28.30 43.87 -18.57
CA TYR A 378 -29.46 44.71 -18.28
C TYR A 378 -29.07 46.19 -18.21
N ILE A 379 -30.01 47.06 -18.58
CA ILE A 379 -29.84 48.51 -18.58
C ILE A 379 -30.99 49.18 -17.83
N LYS A 380 -30.69 50.16 -16.99
CA LYS A 380 -31.72 50.96 -16.33
C LYS A 380 -32.39 51.86 -17.36
N LYS A 381 -33.73 51.90 -17.36
CA LYS A 381 -34.51 52.71 -18.30
C LYS A 381 -34.13 54.20 -18.26
N LYS A 382 -33.87 54.74 -17.06
CA LYS A 382 -33.46 56.14 -16.88
C LYS A 382 -32.14 56.47 -17.57
N ASP A 383 -31.17 55.57 -17.49
CA ASP A 383 -29.84 55.76 -18.10
C ASP A 383 -29.91 55.63 -19.62
N LEU A 384 -30.70 54.68 -20.13
CA LEU A 384 -30.99 54.56 -21.55
C LEU A 384 -31.70 55.82 -22.09
N ASP A 385 -32.75 56.29 -21.43
CA ASP A 385 -33.50 57.47 -21.85
C ASP A 385 -32.64 58.73 -21.83
N ARG A 386 -31.70 58.86 -20.88
CA ARG A 386 -30.69 59.93 -20.87
C ARG A 386 -29.79 59.86 -22.10
N ALA A 387 -29.20 58.69 -22.35
CA ALA A 387 -28.27 58.51 -23.46
C ALA A 387 -28.94 58.69 -24.84
N VAL A 388 -30.20 58.25 -24.99
CA VAL A 388 -30.99 58.48 -26.21
C VAL A 388 -31.30 59.97 -26.41
N ARG A 389 -31.60 60.72 -25.34
CA ARG A 389 -31.82 62.18 -25.44
C ARG A 389 -30.56 62.93 -25.86
N GLU A 390 -29.41 62.58 -25.31
CA GLU A 390 -28.12 63.15 -25.70
C GLU A 390 -27.82 62.86 -27.17
N TRP A 391 -28.03 61.63 -27.62
CA TRP A 391 -27.87 61.25 -29.02
C TRP A 391 -28.79 62.05 -29.95
N LYS A 392 -30.06 62.25 -29.58
CA LYS A 392 -31.00 63.09 -30.36
C LYS A 392 -30.59 64.56 -30.44
N LEU A 393 -29.89 65.07 -29.42
CA LEU A 393 -29.34 66.43 -29.45
C LEU A 393 -28.14 66.51 -30.41
N GLU A 394 -27.22 65.55 -30.33
CA GLU A 394 -26.10 65.42 -31.27
C GLU A 394 -26.59 65.25 -32.73
N GLU A 395 -27.68 64.52 -32.93
CA GLU A 395 -28.32 64.34 -34.24
C GLU A 395 -28.79 65.67 -34.84
N LYS A 396 -29.51 66.48 -34.06
CA LYS A 396 -29.95 67.81 -34.51
C LYS A 396 -28.78 68.71 -34.85
N GLU A 397 -27.72 68.69 -34.05
CA GLU A 397 -26.51 69.47 -34.34
C GLU A 397 -25.81 69.01 -35.62
N ARG A 398 -25.70 67.70 -35.86
CA ARG A 398 -25.09 67.17 -37.10
C ARG A 398 -25.93 67.51 -38.33
N ALA A 399 -27.26 67.41 -38.23
CA ALA A 399 -28.17 67.82 -39.30
C ALA A 399 -28.04 69.32 -39.63
N LEU A 400 -27.94 70.17 -38.61
CA LEU A 400 -27.71 71.62 -38.79
C LEU A 400 -26.35 71.91 -39.44
N ARG A 401 -25.28 71.20 -39.05
CA ARG A 401 -23.96 71.35 -39.68
C ARG A 401 -23.97 70.94 -41.15
N ARG A 402 -24.60 69.80 -41.49
CA ARG A 402 -24.77 69.36 -42.89
C ARG A 402 -25.57 70.39 -43.71
N LEU A 403 -26.62 70.98 -43.13
CA LEU A 403 -27.38 72.04 -43.80
C LEU A 403 -26.54 73.30 -44.04
N ILE A 404 -25.69 73.68 -43.08
CA ILE A 404 -24.77 74.82 -43.21
C ILE A 404 -23.72 74.54 -44.29
N GLU A 405 -23.16 73.32 -44.36
CA GLU A 405 -22.22 72.91 -45.41
C GLU A 405 -22.88 72.96 -46.80
N LEU A 406 -24.07 72.39 -46.96
CA LEU A 406 -24.83 72.46 -48.22
C LEU A 406 -25.15 73.91 -48.63
N LEU A 407 -25.48 74.78 -47.67
CA LEU A 407 -25.69 76.22 -47.95
C LEU A 407 -24.40 76.94 -48.33
N ARG A 408 -23.23 76.50 -47.83
CA ARG A 408 -21.92 77.02 -48.24
C ARG A 408 -21.58 76.57 -49.66
N GLU A 409 -21.70 75.28 -49.95
CA GLU A 409 -21.47 74.72 -51.29
C GLU A 409 -22.40 75.38 -52.33
N TYR A 410 -23.67 75.61 -51.99
CA TYR A 410 -24.62 76.30 -52.88
C TYR A 410 -24.29 77.79 -53.07
N ARG A 411 -23.65 78.44 -52.10
CA ARG A 411 -23.16 79.83 -52.23
C ARG A 411 -21.90 79.90 -53.08
N GLU A 412 -20.99 78.94 -52.94
CA GLU A 412 -19.74 78.86 -53.71
C GLU A 412 -20.02 78.58 -55.20
N GLN A 413 -20.91 77.62 -55.51
CA GLN A 413 -21.33 77.34 -56.89
C GLN A 413 -22.00 78.53 -57.58
N ARG A 414 -22.63 79.43 -56.81
CA ARG A 414 -23.25 80.65 -57.35
C ARG A 414 -22.25 81.78 -57.62
N PHE A 415 -21.10 81.76 -56.95
CA PHE A 415 -19.99 82.69 -57.18
C PHE A 415 -19.09 82.27 -58.35
N GLU A 416 -19.06 80.98 -58.72
CA GLU A 416 -18.34 80.49 -59.91
C GLU A 416 -19.12 80.68 -61.23
N LEU A 417 -20.43 80.93 -61.15
CA LEU A 417 -21.33 81.14 -62.30
C LEU A 417 -21.66 82.62 -62.57
N SER A 418 -21.01 83.55 -61.87
CA SER A 418 -21.19 85.00 -62.00
C SER A 418 -19.84 85.67 -62.23
#